data_AF-A0A0G4KWE1-F1
#
_entry.id   AF-A0A0G4KWE1-F1
#
_cell.length_a   1.000
_cell.length_b   1.000
_cell.length_c   1.000
_cell.angle_alpha   90.00
_cell.angle_beta   90.00
_cell.angle_gamma   90.00
#
_symmetry.space_group_name_H-M   'P 1'
#
loop_
_entity.id
_entity.type
_entity.pdbx_description
1 polymer ?
#
loop_
_entity_poly.entity_id
_entity_poly.type
_entity_poly.pdbx_seq_one_letter_code
_entity_poly.pdbx_strand_id
1 'polypeptide(L)'
;MKISRLAPVPGIVIGASVMSSKASELVIQCRNCQNTQHVPVFGGFSGVTLPRQCERKRLPNDPTEKCPLDPYFVIHEKSRFVDQQVIKLQEAPDKVPVGELPRHVLISADRYLTNRVVPGSRCTITGIFSIYQNKGSKNSSTG
;
A
#
# COMPACT_ATOMS: atom_id res chain seq x y z
N MET A 1 -4.46 -19.71 10.96
CA MET A 1 -3.74 -19.17 9.77
C MET A 1 -2.40 -18.63 10.22
N LYS A 2 -1.28 -18.93 9.54
CA LYS A 2 0.06 -18.45 9.94
C LYS A 2 0.40 -17.16 9.17
N ILE A 3 0.95 -16.18 9.86
CA ILE A 3 1.34 -14.89 9.26
C ILE A 3 2.54 -15.06 8.33
N SER A 4 2.63 -14.21 7.30
CA SER A 4 3.72 -14.17 6.33
C SER A 4 3.97 -15.50 5.59
N ARG A 5 2.92 -16.31 5.42
CA ARG A 5 2.96 -17.55 4.65
C ARG A 5 1.93 -17.52 3.52
N LEU A 6 2.26 -18.21 2.43
CA LEU A 6 1.32 -18.49 1.34
C LEU A 6 0.23 -19.43 1.85
N ALA A 7 -1.03 -19.02 1.70
CA ALA A 7 -2.17 -19.82 2.08
C ALA A 7 -3.30 -19.65 1.05
N PRO A 8 -3.96 -20.73 0.63
CA PRO A 8 -5.20 -20.66 -0.13
C PRO A 8 -6.38 -20.34 0.80
N VAL A 9 -7.21 -19.39 0.40
CA VAL A 9 -8.41 -18.95 1.13
C VAL A 9 -9.63 -19.16 0.24
N PRO A 10 -10.45 -20.18 0.49
CA PRO A 10 -11.71 -20.37 -0.21
C PRO A 10 -12.76 -19.40 0.33
N GLY A 11 -13.55 -18.81 -0.55
CA GLY A 11 -14.63 -17.92 -0.13
C GLY A 11 -15.49 -17.41 -1.30
N ILE A 12 -16.35 -16.47 -0.97
CA ILE A 12 -17.23 -15.79 -1.92
C ILE A 12 -16.82 -14.32 -1.98
N VAL A 13 -16.60 -13.79 -3.18
CA VAL A 13 -16.32 -12.36 -3.35
C VAL A 13 -17.61 -11.59 -3.10
N ILE A 14 -17.63 -10.73 -2.08
CA ILE A 14 -18.81 -9.92 -1.74
C ILE A 14 -18.73 -8.49 -2.28
N GLY A 15 -17.55 -8.06 -2.69
CA GLY A 15 -17.35 -6.75 -3.27
C GLY A 15 -15.94 -6.57 -3.81
N ALA A 16 -15.83 -5.76 -4.85
CA ALA A 16 -14.57 -5.29 -5.38
C ALA A 16 -14.63 -3.76 -5.40
N SER A 17 -13.56 -3.10 -4.95
CA SER A 17 -13.44 -1.64 -5.07
C SER A 17 -13.20 -1.23 -6.52
N VAL A 18 -13.38 0.07 -6.80
CA VAL A 18 -12.81 0.67 -8.01
C VAL A 18 -11.29 0.50 -8.03
N MET A 19 -10.72 0.47 -9.23
CA MET A 19 -9.28 0.47 -9.42
C MET A 19 -8.67 1.75 -8.86
N SER A 20 -7.59 1.61 -8.10
CA SER A 20 -6.81 2.71 -7.54
C SER A 20 -5.37 2.62 -8.02
N SER A 21 -4.74 3.76 -8.26
CA SER A 21 -3.32 3.78 -8.65
C SER A 21 -2.44 3.77 -7.41
N LYS A 22 -1.61 2.74 -7.29
CA LYS A 22 -0.59 2.64 -6.25
C LYS A 22 0.79 2.87 -6.82
N ALA A 23 1.61 3.68 -6.15
CA ALA A 23 3.00 3.84 -6.51
C ALA A 23 3.79 2.55 -6.24
N SER A 24 4.57 2.09 -7.22
CA SER A 24 5.57 1.03 -7.08
C SER A 24 6.96 1.61 -6.83
N GLU A 25 7.22 2.79 -7.39
CA GLU A 25 8.48 3.52 -7.25
C GLU A 25 8.16 5.00 -7.21
N LEU A 26 8.57 5.68 -6.14
CA LEU A 26 8.39 7.11 -5.98
C LEU A 26 9.72 7.82 -6.22
N VAL A 27 9.69 8.81 -7.11
CA VAL A 27 10.82 9.72 -7.29
C VAL A 27 10.56 10.96 -6.44
N ILE A 28 11.45 11.22 -5.50
CA ILE A 28 11.37 12.36 -4.59
C ILE A 28 12.47 13.35 -4.94
N GLN A 29 12.19 14.64 -4.83
CA GLN A 29 13.17 15.69 -5.08
C GLN A 29 13.20 16.68 -3.93
N CYS A 30 14.40 17.08 -3.54
CA CYS A 30 14.59 18.11 -2.52
C CYS A 30 14.35 19.50 -3.13
N ARG A 31 13.57 20.33 -2.45
CA ARG A 31 13.26 21.71 -2.90
C ARG A 31 14.51 22.61 -2.96
N ASN A 32 15.44 22.44 -2.03
CA ASN A 32 16.57 23.36 -1.89
C ASN A 32 17.78 22.97 -2.75
N CYS A 33 18.09 21.67 -2.80
CA CYS A 33 19.31 21.18 -3.46
C CYS A 33 19.05 20.44 -4.77
N GLN A 34 17.77 20.30 -5.17
CA GLN A 34 17.29 19.61 -6.37
C GLN A 34 17.71 18.14 -6.49
N ASN A 35 18.32 17.56 -5.45
CA ASN A 35 18.71 16.15 -5.44
C ASN A 35 17.49 15.24 -5.54
N THR A 36 17.51 14.32 -6.50
CA THR A 36 16.46 13.33 -6.74
C THR A 36 16.84 11.99 -6.13
N GLN A 37 15.87 11.31 -5.50
CA GLN A 37 16.04 9.97 -4.96
C GLN A 37 14.87 9.07 -5.33
N HIS A 38 15.14 7.78 -5.41
CA HIS A 38 14.17 6.74 -5.74
C HIS A 38 13.82 5.97 -4.47
N VAL A 39 12.53 5.99 -4.10
CA VAL A 39 12.00 5.28 -2.93
C VAL A 39 11.12 4.13 -3.44
N PRO A 40 11.56 2.87 -3.30
CA PRO A 40 10.74 1.72 -3.68
C PRO A 40 9.57 1.56 -2.71
N VAL A 41 8.39 1.27 -3.26
CA VAL A 41 7.17 1.05 -2.48
C VAL A 41 6.76 -0.41 -2.61
N PHE A 42 6.74 -1.12 -1.48
CA PHE A 42 6.36 -2.53 -1.47
C PHE A 42 4.85 -2.71 -1.63
N GLY A 43 4.45 -3.85 -2.22
CA GLY A 43 3.06 -4.25 -2.47
C GLY A 43 2.17 -4.33 -1.22
N GLY A 44 0.86 -4.50 -1.42
CA GLY A 44 -0.13 -4.59 -0.32
C GLY A 44 -0.56 -3.24 0.27
N PHE A 45 -0.99 -3.21 1.54
CA PHE A 45 -1.48 -1.98 2.20
C PHE A 45 -0.36 -1.15 2.87
N SER A 46 0.87 -1.21 2.32
CA SER A 46 2.01 -0.47 2.88
C SER A 46 1.99 1.00 2.43
N GLY A 47 2.20 1.91 3.39
CA GLY A 47 2.42 3.33 3.14
C GLY A 47 3.90 3.66 2.97
N VAL A 48 4.19 4.82 2.37
CA VAL A 48 5.56 5.32 2.20
C VAL A 48 5.82 6.43 3.21
N THR A 49 6.99 6.38 3.85
CA THR A 49 7.49 7.48 4.68
C THR A 49 8.63 8.17 3.94
N LEU A 50 8.51 9.48 3.76
CA LEU A 50 9.57 10.28 3.17
C LEU A 50 10.72 10.47 4.18
N PRO A 51 11.98 10.43 3.74
CA PRO A 51 13.12 10.71 4.60
C PRO A 51 13.08 12.17 5.09
N ARG A 52 13.34 12.37 6.38
CA ARG A 52 13.26 13.69 7.01
C ARG A 52 14.47 14.59 6.74
N GLN A 53 15.58 13.99 6.31
CA GLN A 53 16.83 14.70 6.07
C GLN A 53 17.29 14.45 4.63
N CYS A 54 17.80 15.50 3.99
CA CYS A 54 18.35 15.37 2.64
C CYS A 54 19.67 14.57 2.66
N GLU A 55 19.77 13.57 1.79
CA GLU A 55 20.93 12.67 1.64
C GLU A 55 21.98 13.20 0.65
N ARG A 56 21.92 14.48 0.25
CA ARG A 56 22.95 15.05 -0.64
C ARG A 56 24.31 14.97 0.05
N LYS A 57 25.26 14.25 -0.56
CA LYS A 57 26.68 14.26 -0.16
C LYS A 57 27.22 15.68 -0.39
N ARG A 58 27.45 16.42 0.69
CA ARG A 58 28.09 17.73 0.63
C ARG A 58 29.58 17.55 0.43
N LEU A 59 30.16 18.28 -0.52
CA LEU A 59 31.60 18.42 -0.61
C LEU A 59 32.08 19.29 0.57
N PRO A 60 33.33 19.16 1.04
CA PRO A 60 33.82 19.83 2.25
C PRO A 60 33.77 21.37 2.24
N ASN A 61 33.51 21.99 1.08
CA ASN A 61 33.58 23.44 0.87
C ASN A 61 32.37 24.00 0.10
N ASP A 62 31.22 23.34 0.16
CA ASP A 62 29.99 23.75 -0.55
C ASP A 62 29.29 24.91 0.21
N PRO A 63 29.09 26.10 -0.39
CA PRO A 63 28.49 27.27 0.28
C PRO A 63 26.97 27.18 0.46
N THR A 64 26.34 26.09 0.00
CA THR A 64 24.89 25.91 0.12
C THR A 64 24.46 25.58 1.55
N GLU A 65 23.50 26.36 2.07
CA GLU A 65 22.89 26.16 3.38
C GLU A 65 22.31 24.76 3.56
N LYS A 66 22.24 24.31 4.82
CA LYS A 66 21.69 23.00 5.14
C LYS A 66 20.21 22.96 4.73
N CYS A 67 19.83 21.94 3.96
CA CYS A 67 18.42 21.72 3.62
C CYS A 67 17.58 21.62 4.90
N PRO A 68 16.39 22.23 4.93
CA PRO A 68 15.49 22.15 6.07
C PRO A 68 15.00 20.72 6.30
N LEU A 69 14.39 20.49 7.45
CA LEU A 69 13.78 19.21 7.81
C LEU A 69 12.53 18.97 6.94
N ASP A 70 12.35 17.74 6.47
CA ASP A 70 11.30 17.34 5.51
C ASP A 70 11.30 18.12 4.16
N PRO A 71 12.45 18.24 3.44
CA PRO A 71 12.56 19.11 2.27
C PRO A 71 12.11 18.44 0.95
N TYR A 72 11.69 17.18 1.00
CA TYR A 72 11.36 16.38 -0.18
C TYR A 72 9.91 16.56 -0.62
N PHE A 73 9.70 16.65 -1.92
CA PHE A 73 8.40 16.54 -2.56
C PHE A 73 8.42 15.39 -3.57
N VAL A 74 7.24 14.82 -3.85
CA VAL A 74 7.10 13.71 -4.79
C VAL A 74 6.94 14.26 -6.20
N ILE A 75 7.79 13.81 -7.13
CA ILE A 75 7.63 14.06 -8.56
C ILE A 75 6.75 12.95 -9.15
N HIS A 76 5.48 13.25 -9.33
CA HIS A 76 4.51 12.32 -9.89
C HIS A 76 4.88 11.88 -11.32
N GLU A 77 5.39 12.80 -12.15
CA GLU A 77 5.74 12.52 -13.55
C GLU A 77 6.84 11.47 -13.74
N LYS A 78 7.79 11.40 -12.81
CA LYS A 78 8.90 10.42 -12.84
C LYS A 78 8.62 9.17 -12.01
N SER A 79 7.52 9.17 -11.25
CA SER A 79 7.14 8.05 -10.41
C SER A 79 6.42 6.98 -11.21
N ARG A 80 6.55 5.72 -10.79
CA ARG A 80 5.91 4.58 -11.45
C ARG A 80 4.71 4.11 -10.63
N PHE A 81 3.56 4.03 -11.29
CA PHE A 81 2.31 3.57 -10.70
C PHE A 81 1.87 2.23 -11.30
N VAL A 82 1.13 1.47 -10.50
CA VAL A 82 0.49 0.21 -10.87
C VAL A 82 -0.94 0.21 -10.36
N ASP A 83 -1.82 -0.50 -11.04
CA ASP A 83 -3.20 -0.64 -10.60
C ASP A 83 -3.28 -1.56 -9.39
N GLN A 84 -4.07 -1.13 -8.40
CA GLN A 84 -4.39 -1.86 -7.19
C GLN A 84 -5.91 -1.88 -7.02
N GLN A 85 -6.44 -3.03 -6.63
CA GLN A 85 -7.84 -3.23 -6.32
C GLN A 85 -7.99 -3.94 -4.98
N VAL A 86 -8.97 -3.50 -4.19
CA VAL A 86 -9.32 -4.14 -2.92
C VAL A 86 -10.53 -5.04 -3.14
N ILE A 87 -10.34 -6.33 -2.87
CA ILE A 87 -11.38 -7.35 -2.98
C ILE A 87 -11.80 -7.75 -1.57
N LYS A 88 -13.10 -7.78 -1.33
CA LYS A 88 -13.72 -8.28 -0.09
C LYS A 88 -14.12 -9.73 -0.31
N LEU A 89 -13.48 -10.65 0.39
CA LEU A 89 -13.79 -12.07 0.36
C LEU A 89 -14.44 -12.47 1.69
N GLN A 90 -15.60 -13.11 1.61
CA GLN A 90 -16.28 -13.68 2.76
C GLN A 90 -16.04 -15.18 2.82
N GLU A 91 -15.96 -15.73 4.03
CA GLU A 91 -15.87 -17.17 4.24
C GLU A 91 -17.09 -17.89 3.63
N ALA A 92 -16.88 -19.10 3.12
CA ALA A 92 -17.97 -19.91 2.57
C ALA A 92 -18.97 -20.26 3.69
N PRO A 93 -20.29 -20.13 3.46
CA PRO A 93 -21.31 -20.34 4.48
C PRO A 93 -21.26 -21.76 5.08
N ASP A 94 -20.82 -22.74 4.30
CA ASP A 94 -20.71 -24.15 4.71
C ASP A 94 -19.67 -24.38 5.82
N LYS A 95 -18.73 -23.45 6.00
CA LYS A 95 -17.67 -23.52 7.01
C LYS A 95 -17.93 -22.62 8.23
N VAL A 96 -19.02 -21.86 8.23
CA VAL A 96 -19.37 -20.97 9.35
C VAL A 96 -20.12 -21.78 10.40
N PRO A 97 -19.67 -21.80 11.67
CA PRO A 97 -20.39 -22.48 12.73
C PRO A 97 -21.77 -21.84 12.95
N VAL A 98 -22.76 -22.68 13.24
CA VAL A 98 -24.14 -22.23 13.48
C VAL A 98 -24.18 -21.22 14.63
N GLY A 99 -24.75 -20.05 14.36
CA GLY A 99 -24.87 -18.96 15.35
C GLY A 99 -23.78 -17.88 15.29
N GLU A 100 -22.72 -18.03 14.48
CA GLU A 100 -21.74 -16.95 14.25
C GLU A 100 -22.02 -16.16 12.96
N LEU A 101 -21.66 -14.88 12.97
CA LEU A 101 -21.68 -14.03 11.77
C LEU A 101 -20.48 -14.34 10.87
N PRO A 102 -20.68 -14.50 9.55
CA PRO A 102 -19.57 -14.76 8.63
C PRO A 102 -18.54 -13.64 8.65
N ARG A 103 -17.26 -14.02 8.72
CA ARG A 103 -16.15 -13.05 8.68
C ARG A 103 -15.75 -12.77 7.23
N HIS A 104 -15.25 -11.56 7.01
CA HIS A 104 -14.70 -11.15 5.72
C HIS A 104 -13.23 -10.75 5.87
N VAL A 105 -12.48 -10.96 4.80
CA VAL A 105 -11.07 -10.58 4.68
C VAL A 105 -10.89 -9.62 3.50
N LEU A 106 -9.97 -8.67 3.67
CA LEU A 106 -9.59 -7.74 2.62
C LEU A 106 -8.37 -8.27 1.87
N ILE A 107 -8.44 -8.25 0.55
CA ILE A 107 -7.41 -8.76 -0.33
C ILE A 107 -6.96 -7.61 -1.24
N SER A 108 -5.66 -7.35 -1.26
CA SER A 108 -5.05 -6.44 -2.23
C SER A 108 -4.64 -7.24 -3.47
N ALA A 109 -5.21 -6.90 -4.61
CA ALA A 109 -4.81 -7.41 -5.91
C ALA A 109 -4.09 -6.31 -6.69
N ASP A 110 -2.90 -6.62 -7.21
CA ASP A 110 -2.05 -5.66 -7.91
C ASP A 110 -1.90 -6.07 -9.39
N ARG A 111 -1.71 -5.09 -10.29
CA ARG A 111 -1.44 -5.27 -11.74
C ARG A 111 -2.53 -6.08 -12.46
N TYR A 112 -2.16 -7.21 -13.07
CA TYR A 112 -3.00 -8.05 -13.93
C TYR A 112 -4.09 -8.83 -13.19
N LEU A 113 -4.07 -8.80 -11.85
CA LEU A 113 -5.08 -9.41 -10.98
C LEU A 113 -6.28 -8.50 -10.75
N THR A 114 -6.18 -7.22 -11.13
CA THR A 114 -7.30 -6.27 -11.06
C THR A 114 -8.38 -6.64 -12.08
N ASN A 115 -9.64 -6.40 -11.73
CA ASN A 115 -10.84 -6.68 -12.53
C ASN A 115 -11.00 -8.14 -13.01
N ARG A 116 -10.29 -9.08 -12.40
CA ARG A 116 -10.40 -10.51 -12.73
C ARG A 116 -11.60 -11.21 -12.12
N VAL A 117 -12.11 -10.69 -11.00
CA VAL A 117 -13.19 -11.33 -10.23
C VAL A 117 -14.37 -10.38 -10.07
N VAL A 118 -15.58 -10.93 -10.17
CA VAL A 118 -16.84 -10.19 -10.04
C VAL A 118 -17.50 -10.55 -8.70
N PRO A 119 -18.15 -9.60 -8.00
CA PRO A 119 -18.94 -9.92 -6.81
C PRO A 119 -19.97 -11.03 -7.07
N GLY A 120 -20.10 -11.95 -6.12
CA GLY A 120 -20.90 -13.17 -6.21
C GLY A 120 -20.11 -14.42 -6.63
N SER A 121 -18.89 -14.26 -7.14
CA SER A 121 -18.06 -15.39 -7.58
C SER A 121 -17.53 -16.20 -6.39
N ARG A 122 -17.63 -17.52 -6.48
CA ARG A 122 -16.97 -18.47 -5.57
C ARG A 122 -15.56 -18.74 -6.10
N CYS A 123 -14.54 -18.39 -5.33
CA CYS A 123 -13.15 -18.58 -5.75
C CYS A 123 -12.25 -18.93 -4.56
N THR A 124 -11.15 -19.62 -4.87
CA THR A 124 -10.06 -19.85 -3.91
C THR A 124 -8.91 -18.93 -4.26
N ILE A 125 -8.63 -17.96 -3.38
CA ILE A 125 -7.56 -16.98 -3.59
C ILE A 125 -6.31 -17.47 -2.87
N THR A 126 -5.20 -17.58 -3.60
CA THR A 126 -3.90 -17.92 -3.00
C THR A 126 -3.09 -16.63 -2.85
N GLY A 127 -2.64 -16.36 -1.63
CA GLY A 127 -1.88 -15.15 -1.33
C GLY A 127 -1.10 -15.25 -0.02
N ILE A 128 -0.38 -14.19 0.31
CA ILE A 128 0.37 -14.07 1.55
C ILE A 128 -0.53 -13.41 2.59
N PHE A 129 -0.73 -14.09 3.72
CA PHE A 129 -1.47 -13.49 4.84
C PHE A 129 -0.58 -12.46 5.56
N SER A 130 -0.92 -11.18 5.45
CA SER A 130 -0.21 -10.09 6.10
C SER A 130 -1.17 -9.29 6.99
N ILE A 131 -0.65 -8.82 8.12
CA ILE A 131 -1.29 -7.74 8.86
C ILE A 131 -0.92 -6.41 8.22
N TYR A 132 -1.85 -5.46 8.24
CA TYR A 132 -1.53 -4.08 7.92
C TYR A 132 -2.09 -3.18 9.01
N GLN A 133 -1.30 -2.18 9.40
CA GLN A 133 -1.78 -1.14 10.30
C GLN A 133 -2.45 -0.08 9.46
N ASN A 134 -3.77 0.02 9.56
CA ASN A 134 -4.47 1.20 9.08
C ASN A 134 -3.99 2.36 9.95
N LYS A 135 -3.08 3.21 9.44
CA LYS A 135 -2.74 4.48 10.11
C LYS A 135 -4.00 5.35 10.04
N GLY A 136 -4.92 5.11 10.96
CA GLY A 136 -6.05 5.98 11.20
C GLY A 136 -5.52 7.38 11.40
N SER A 137 -6.08 8.34 10.67
CA SER A 137 -5.80 9.76 10.83
C SER A 137 -5.81 10.08 12.32
N LYS A 138 -4.63 10.34 12.90
CA LYS A 138 -4.57 11.06 14.15
C LYS A 138 -5.01 12.48 13.79
N ASN A 139 -6.30 12.76 13.95
CA ASN A 139 -6.77 14.12 14.13
C ASN A 139 -6.05 14.66 15.37
N SER A 140 -4.90 15.29 15.18
CA SER A 140 -4.32 16.18 16.16
C SER A 140 -5.14 17.47 16.14
N SER A 141 -6.29 17.44 16.81
CA SER A 141 -6.97 18.64 17.27
C SER A 141 -6.04 19.32 18.27
N THR A 142 -5.47 20.42 17.82
CA THR A 142 -4.79 21.45 18.60
C THR A 142 -5.58 21.78 19.87
N GLY A 143 -4.90 21.74 21.02
CA GLY A 143 -5.29 22.38 22.27
C GLY A 143 -4.14 23.27 22.73
#